data_AF-A0A7J6PAX2-F1
#
_entry.id   AF-A0A7J6PAX2-F1
#
_cell.length_a   1.000
_cell.length_b   1.000
_cell.length_c   1.000
_cell.angle_alpha   90.00
_cell.angle_beta   90.00
_cell.angle_gamma   90.00
#
_symmetry.space_group_name_H-M   'P 1'
#
loop_
_entity.id
_entity.type
_entity.pdbx_description
1 polymer ?
#
loop_
_entity_poly.entity_id
_entity_poly.type
_entity_poly.pdbx_seq_one_letter_code
_entity_poly.pdbx_strand_id
1 'polypeptide(L)'
;MVFLDKCCIPQNDPIAKSYGISRLADYLRVSNKLLILWSPDYLERLWCVYELAVFLRFHKKEDVILVNLNHLELCMSLMIVQSFSIVTLLLIEPWKPDLVYIVCGMAMIASVLVDRGALSCSEEWRKFRSEVKRFSVRRAKCSSSEDYDTLKQLITDMYGSEESFATVVRSIWLGEGEDNNHSTCLLSRTSLRVICAPYIPLLIARISWVITLLFPPQLDGNAVSLLPIYDVGVMREDLPSPLEVFMWELRTSIIPILMLCFRAPLMLLAGHKLATSSISERVAKWHLGIIHAIFFGAYIILTRVVCGWQNFYFPLRRGLMNMPMGEAIHWAYSVAAVTVTSSVLSKSYARNP
;
A
#
# COMPACT_ATOMS: atom_id res chain seq x y z
N MET A 1 -21.08 -4.66 -10.97
CA MET A 1 -21.58 -5.63 -9.98
C MET A 1 -20.54 -6.74 -9.89
N VAL A 2 -20.26 -7.27 -8.70
CA VAL A 2 -19.33 -8.40 -8.52
C VAL A 2 -20.17 -9.56 -7.99
N PHE A 3 -20.05 -10.72 -8.64
CA PHE A 3 -20.63 -11.97 -8.18
C PHE A 3 -19.56 -12.72 -7.41
N LEU A 4 -19.90 -13.16 -6.19
CA LEU A 4 -19.04 -13.99 -5.36
C LEU A 4 -19.82 -15.25 -5.01
N ASP A 5 -19.43 -16.37 -5.61
CA ASP A 5 -20.04 -17.70 -5.49
C ASP A 5 -20.59 -18.01 -4.08
N LYS A 6 -19.73 -17.90 -3.07
CA LYS A 6 -20.01 -18.24 -1.68
C LYS A 6 -21.00 -17.29 -1.00
N CYS A 7 -21.12 -16.06 -1.50
CA CYS A 7 -22.05 -15.06 -0.98
C CYS A 7 -23.36 -15.01 -1.76
N CYS A 8 -23.36 -15.42 -3.03
CA CYS A 8 -24.52 -15.32 -3.90
C CYS A 8 -25.33 -16.63 -3.98
N ILE A 9 -24.74 -17.77 -3.63
CA ILE A 9 -25.43 -19.06 -3.59
C ILE A 9 -25.68 -19.44 -2.13
N PRO A 10 -26.94 -19.63 -1.69
CA PRO A 10 -27.25 -20.05 -0.33
C PRO A 10 -26.54 -21.36 0.01
N GLN A 11 -25.65 -21.33 1.00
CA GLN A 11 -24.85 -22.51 1.39
C GLN A 11 -25.62 -23.46 2.32
N ASN A 12 -26.63 -22.94 3.03
CA ASN A 12 -27.37 -23.68 4.06
C ASN A 12 -28.70 -24.29 3.56
N ASP A 13 -29.12 -23.95 2.33
CA ASP A 13 -30.33 -24.48 1.71
C ASP A 13 -29.93 -25.34 0.51
N PRO A 14 -30.01 -26.68 0.60
CA PRO A 14 -29.55 -27.58 -0.46
C PRO A 14 -30.33 -27.41 -1.77
N ILE A 15 -31.62 -27.05 -1.70
CA ILE A 15 -32.46 -26.86 -2.90
C ILE A 15 -32.04 -25.57 -3.60
N ALA A 16 -31.93 -24.47 -2.85
CA ALA A 16 -31.49 -23.20 -3.43
C ALA A 16 -30.03 -23.26 -3.92
N LYS A 17 -29.17 -24.02 -3.24
CA LYS A 17 -27.79 -24.29 -3.66
C LYS A 17 -27.75 -25.02 -5.00
N SER A 18 -28.48 -26.13 -5.12
CA SER A 18 -28.57 -26.90 -6.37
C SER A 18 -29.09 -26.06 -7.53
N TYR A 19 -30.13 -25.24 -7.28
CA TYR A 19 -30.61 -24.28 -8.26
C TYR A 19 -29.55 -23.26 -8.65
N GLY A 20 -28.81 -22.72 -7.68
CA GLY A 20 -27.68 -21.81 -7.90
C GLY A 20 -26.58 -22.42 -8.77
N ILE A 21 -26.19 -23.67 -8.50
CA ILE A 21 -25.19 -24.43 -9.28
C ILE A 21 -25.66 -24.59 -10.72
N SER A 22 -26.92 -25.01 -10.92
CA SER A 22 -27.48 -25.22 -12.26
C SER A 22 -27.47 -23.95 -13.13
N ARG A 23 -27.51 -22.78 -12.50
CA ARG A 23 -27.51 -21.45 -13.14
C ARG A 23 -26.14 -20.80 -13.22
N LEU A 24 -25.11 -21.41 -12.65
CA LEU A 24 -23.77 -20.83 -12.59
C LEU A 24 -23.20 -20.53 -13.99
N ALA A 25 -23.45 -21.43 -14.95
CA ALA A 25 -23.05 -21.24 -16.34
C ALA A 25 -23.72 -20.02 -17.00
N ASP A 26 -24.99 -19.76 -16.68
CA ASP A 26 -25.71 -18.57 -17.18
C ASP A 26 -25.06 -17.28 -16.65
N TYR A 27 -24.70 -17.25 -15.38
CA TYR A 27 -24.00 -16.11 -14.77
C TYR A 27 -22.61 -15.88 -15.37
N LEU A 28 -21.82 -16.95 -15.52
CA LEU A 28 -20.48 -16.86 -16.10
C LEU A 28 -20.53 -16.39 -17.56
N ARG A 29 -21.53 -16.83 -18.34
CA ARG A 29 -21.73 -16.41 -19.72
C ARG A 29 -21.94 -14.90 -19.87
N VAL A 30 -22.66 -14.25 -18.94
CA VAL A 30 -22.90 -12.80 -18.98
C VAL A 30 -21.86 -11.96 -18.24
N SER A 31 -20.91 -12.60 -17.54
CA SER A 31 -19.87 -11.93 -16.79
C SER A 31 -18.76 -11.40 -17.70
N ASN A 32 -18.27 -10.18 -17.48
CA ASN A 32 -17.21 -9.62 -18.33
C ASN A 32 -15.80 -10.11 -17.98
N LYS A 33 -15.57 -10.49 -16.72
CA LYS A 33 -14.25 -10.89 -16.19
C LYS A 33 -14.43 -11.91 -15.08
N LEU A 34 -13.43 -12.78 -14.91
CA LEU A 34 -13.37 -13.75 -13.82
C LEU A 34 -12.10 -13.51 -12.99
N LEU A 35 -12.28 -13.11 -11.72
CA LEU A 35 -11.18 -13.00 -10.76
C LEU A 35 -11.09 -14.29 -9.95
N ILE A 36 -9.97 -14.99 -10.06
CA ILE A 36 -9.69 -16.20 -9.30
C ILE A 36 -8.62 -15.90 -8.27
N LEU A 37 -8.99 -16.07 -7.01
CA LEU A 37 -8.05 -16.14 -5.90
C LEU A 37 -7.65 -17.60 -5.73
N TRP A 38 -6.49 -17.98 -6.27
CA TRP A 38 -6.05 -19.37 -6.25
C TRP A 38 -5.06 -19.63 -5.11
N SER A 39 -5.10 -20.87 -4.66
CA SER A 39 -4.21 -21.51 -3.68
C SER A 39 -3.80 -22.88 -4.25
N PRO A 40 -2.78 -23.56 -3.69
CA PRO A 40 -2.34 -24.86 -4.21
C PRO A 40 -3.47 -25.90 -4.34
N ASP A 41 -4.46 -25.88 -3.46
CA ASP A 41 -5.64 -26.76 -3.50
C ASP A 41 -6.74 -26.31 -4.47
N TYR A 42 -6.54 -25.26 -5.28
CA TYR A 42 -7.55 -24.76 -6.23
C TYR A 42 -7.99 -25.84 -7.22
N LEU A 43 -7.04 -26.61 -7.76
CA LEU A 43 -7.33 -27.68 -8.72
C LEU A 43 -7.95 -28.92 -8.07
N GLU A 44 -7.89 -29.01 -6.74
CA GLU A 44 -8.59 -30.06 -6.00
C GLU A 44 -10.08 -29.74 -5.89
N ARG A 45 -10.54 -28.51 -6.10
CA ARG A 45 -11.95 -28.13 -5.94
C ARG A 45 -12.67 -28.20 -7.29
N LEU A 46 -13.49 -29.23 -7.50
CA LEU A 46 -14.16 -29.47 -8.79
C LEU A 46 -14.97 -28.26 -9.26
N TRP A 47 -15.67 -27.63 -8.31
CA TRP A 47 -16.46 -26.42 -8.53
C TRP A 47 -15.63 -25.28 -9.15
N CYS A 48 -14.49 -24.96 -8.53
CA CYS A 48 -13.64 -23.85 -8.98
C CYS A 48 -13.06 -24.11 -10.39
N VAL A 49 -12.73 -25.37 -10.68
CA VAL A 49 -12.23 -25.75 -12.01
C VAL A 49 -13.35 -25.70 -13.06
N TYR A 50 -14.57 -26.11 -12.69
CA TYR A 50 -15.76 -25.98 -13.52
C TYR A 50 -16.04 -24.53 -13.89
N GLU A 51 -16.05 -23.60 -12.91
CA GLU A 51 -16.29 -22.18 -13.16
C GLU A 51 -15.33 -21.58 -14.20
N LEU A 52 -14.03 -21.87 -14.04
CA LEU A 52 -13.03 -21.39 -14.97
C LEU A 52 -13.23 -21.96 -16.38
N ALA A 53 -13.44 -23.27 -16.50
CA ALA A 53 -13.61 -23.93 -17.79
C ALA A 53 -14.87 -23.43 -18.52
N VAL A 54 -15.96 -23.19 -17.78
CA VAL A 54 -17.21 -22.66 -18.33
C VAL A 54 -17.05 -21.21 -18.73
N PHE A 55 -16.39 -20.39 -17.91
CA PHE A 55 -16.10 -19.00 -18.26
C PHE A 55 -15.30 -18.91 -19.57
N LEU A 56 -14.22 -19.69 -19.68
CA LEU A 56 -13.36 -19.70 -20.88
C LEU A 56 -14.01 -20.32 -22.11
N ARG A 57 -15.17 -20.98 -21.98
CA ARG A 57 -15.98 -21.39 -23.13
C ARG A 57 -16.65 -20.18 -23.80
N PHE A 58 -16.96 -19.14 -23.05
CA PHE A 58 -17.69 -17.96 -23.53
C PHE A 58 -16.80 -16.72 -23.66
N HIS A 59 -15.64 -16.71 -23.01
CA HIS A 59 -14.75 -15.55 -22.89
C HIS A 59 -13.32 -15.88 -23.28
N LYS A 60 -12.49 -14.85 -23.43
CA LYS A 60 -11.08 -15.02 -23.77
C LYS A 60 -10.23 -15.22 -22.50
N LYS A 61 -9.02 -15.74 -22.68
CA LYS A 61 -8.08 -15.98 -21.58
C LYS A 61 -7.70 -14.70 -20.85
N GLU A 62 -7.65 -13.57 -21.56
CA GLU A 62 -7.28 -12.26 -21.01
C GLU A 62 -8.34 -11.69 -20.04
N ASP A 63 -9.56 -12.22 -20.09
CA ASP A 63 -10.66 -11.84 -19.19
C ASP A 63 -10.56 -12.56 -17.82
N VAL A 64 -9.64 -13.51 -17.67
CA VAL A 64 -9.34 -14.20 -16.42
C VAL A 64 -8.18 -13.52 -15.69
N ILE A 65 -8.43 -13.08 -14.47
CA ILE A 65 -7.44 -12.49 -13.57
C ILE A 65 -7.12 -13.51 -12.49
N LEU A 66 -5.88 -13.98 -12.47
CA LEU A 66 -5.40 -14.93 -11.47
C LEU A 66 -4.58 -14.21 -10.42
N VAL A 67 -4.96 -14.34 -9.15
CA VAL A 67 -4.24 -13.79 -8.01
C VAL A 67 -3.91 -14.93 -7.05
N ASN A 68 -2.63 -15.13 -6.75
CA ASN A 68 -2.22 -16.09 -5.72
C ASN A 68 -2.54 -15.48 -4.34
N LEU A 69 -3.27 -16.21 -3.50
CA LEU A 69 -3.59 -15.81 -2.13
C LEU A 69 -2.34 -15.55 -1.29
N ASN A 70 -1.28 -16.34 -1.44
CA ASN A 70 -0.01 -16.15 -0.73
C ASN A 70 0.69 -14.85 -1.15
N HIS A 71 0.52 -14.43 -2.42
CA HIS A 71 1.03 -13.14 -2.88
C HIS A 71 0.24 -11.98 -2.25
N LEU A 72 -1.06 -12.14 -2.05
CA LEU A 72 -1.87 -11.13 -1.37
C LEU A 72 -1.42 -10.95 0.09
N GLU A 73 -1.20 -12.05 0.82
CA GLU A 73 -0.67 -12.01 2.20
C GLU A 73 0.70 -11.33 2.27
N LEU A 74 1.57 -11.62 1.30
CA LEU A 74 2.88 -11.02 1.18
C LEU A 74 2.81 -9.51 0.93
N CYS A 75 1.98 -9.07 -0.02
CA CYS A 75 1.77 -7.66 -0.33
C CYS A 75 1.20 -6.90 0.86
N MET A 76 0.20 -7.48 1.55
CA MET A 76 -0.39 -6.86 2.74
C MET A 76 0.62 -6.73 3.87
N SER A 77 1.42 -7.77 4.10
CA SER A 77 2.49 -7.76 5.11
C SER A 77 3.53 -6.68 4.80
N LEU A 78 3.94 -6.56 3.54
CA LEU A 78 4.87 -5.52 3.09
C LEU A 78 4.29 -4.12 3.29
N MET A 79 3.02 -3.89 2.92
CA MET A 79 2.36 -2.59 3.12
C MET A 79 2.27 -2.21 4.60
N ILE A 80 2.00 -3.17 5.48
CA ILE A 80 1.96 -2.95 6.94
C ILE A 80 3.35 -2.56 7.45
N VAL A 81 4.39 -3.32 7.09
CA VAL A 81 5.77 -3.03 7.50
C VAL A 81 6.22 -1.66 7.01
N GLN A 82 5.96 -1.34 5.74
CA GLN A 82 6.30 -0.01 5.18
C GLN A 82 5.57 1.11 5.91
N SER A 83 4.27 0.96 6.15
CA SER A 83 3.48 1.96 6.84
C SER A 83 4.03 2.21 8.24
N PHE A 84 4.40 1.13 8.96
CA PHE A 84 5.00 1.23 10.27
C PHE A 84 6.38 1.89 10.25
N SER A 85 7.24 1.56 9.28
CA SER A 85 8.56 2.18 9.11
C SER A 85 8.44 3.68 8.82
N ILE A 86 7.52 4.09 7.94
CA ILE A 86 7.28 5.50 7.63
C ILE A 86 6.80 6.25 8.88
N VAL A 87 5.81 5.72 9.60
CA VAL A 87 5.33 6.33 10.84
C VAL A 87 6.47 6.44 11.86
N THR A 88 7.29 5.40 12.01
CA THR A 88 8.43 5.41 12.92
C THR A 88 9.44 6.48 12.53
N LEU A 89 9.79 6.60 11.24
CA LEU A 89 10.70 7.66 10.76
C LEU A 89 10.15 9.07 10.98
N LEU A 90 8.83 9.26 10.89
CA LEU A 90 8.20 10.55 11.17
C LEU A 90 8.17 10.89 12.66
N LEU A 91 8.17 9.88 13.54
CA LEU A 91 8.13 10.04 15.00
C LEU A 91 9.53 10.11 15.63
N ILE A 92 10.55 9.56 14.99
CA ILE A 92 11.94 9.67 15.46
C ILE A 92 12.37 11.12 15.29
N GLU A 93 12.58 11.81 16.41
CA GLU A 93 13.15 13.16 16.40
C GLU A 93 14.49 13.19 15.62
N PRO A 94 14.77 14.28 14.88
CA PRO A 94 15.90 14.37 13.95
C PRO A 94 17.29 14.16 14.57
N TRP A 95 17.38 14.10 15.90
CA TRP A 95 18.60 14.09 16.69
C TRP A 95 19.13 12.69 17.03
N LYS A 96 18.42 11.61 16.69
CA LYS A 96 18.87 10.22 16.96
C LYS A 96 19.15 9.43 15.67
N PRO A 97 20.26 9.73 14.96
CA PRO A 97 20.60 9.09 13.70
C PRO A 97 20.73 7.56 13.82
N ASP A 98 21.23 7.06 14.95
CA ASP A 98 21.37 5.61 15.20
C ASP A 98 20.04 4.86 15.10
N LEU A 99 18.95 5.48 15.56
CA LEU A 99 17.62 4.87 15.53
C LEU A 99 17.05 4.84 14.10
N VAL A 100 17.37 5.85 13.28
CA VAL A 100 17.01 5.87 11.86
C VAL A 100 17.69 4.71 11.11
N TYR A 101 18.97 4.46 11.37
CA TYR A 101 19.68 3.33 10.75
C TYR A 101 19.09 1.98 11.15
N ILE A 102 18.71 1.82 12.43
CA ILE A 102 18.05 0.59 12.91
C ILE A 102 16.72 0.37 12.19
N VAL A 103 15.87 1.39 12.09
CA VAL A 103 14.56 1.28 11.41
C VAL A 103 14.72 0.98 9.93
N CYS A 104 15.63 1.67 9.24
CA CYS A 104 15.94 1.41 7.84
C CYS A 104 16.49 -0.01 7.63
N GLY A 105 17.37 -0.48 8.53
CA GLY A 105 17.90 -1.84 8.50
C GLY A 105 16.81 -2.90 8.68
N MET A 106 15.91 -2.71 9.63
CA MET A 106 14.76 -3.59 9.86
C MET A 106 13.81 -3.63 8.66
N ALA A 107 13.53 -2.47 8.05
CA ALA A 107 12.71 -2.38 6.85
C ALA A 107 13.36 -3.11 5.66
N MET A 108 14.68 -3.00 5.51
CA MET A 108 15.44 -3.69 4.48
C MET A 108 15.43 -5.21 4.68
N ILE A 109 15.66 -5.69 5.91
CA ILE A 109 15.58 -7.12 6.25
C ILE A 109 14.17 -7.66 5.96
N ALA A 110 13.12 -6.95 6.40
CA ALA A 110 11.75 -7.35 6.13
C ALA A 110 11.46 -7.44 4.62
N SER A 111 12.00 -6.50 3.82
CA SER A 111 11.86 -6.52 2.36
C SER A 111 12.57 -7.73 1.73
N VAL A 112 13.76 -8.09 2.22
CA VAL A 112 14.48 -9.30 1.76
C VAL A 112 13.72 -10.59 2.13
N LEU A 113 13.13 -10.65 3.33
CA LEU A 113 12.28 -11.78 3.72
C LEU A 113 11.04 -11.88 2.82
N VAL A 114 10.47 -10.74 2.45
CA VAL A 114 9.37 -10.67 1.50
C VAL A 114 9.78 -11.18 0.12
N ASP A 115 10.94 -10.79 -0.39
CA ASP A 115 11.48 -11.30 -1.66
C ASP A 115 11.70 -12.82 -1.63
N ARG A 116 12.16 -13.36 -0.49
CA ARG A 116 12.25 -14.82 -0.31
C ARG A 116 10.87 -15.49 -0.32
N GLY A 117 9.86 -14.85 0.26
CA GLY A 117 8.46 -15.27 0.12
C GLY A 117 8.00 -15.30 -1.34
N ALA A 118 8.38 -14.31 -2.14
CA ALA A 118 8.09 -14.28 -3.57
C ALA A 118 8.79 -15.42 -4.34
N LEU A 119 10.01 -15.80 -3.95
CA LEU A 119 10.68 -17.00 -4.51
C LEU A 119 9.94 -18.29 -4.13
N SER A 120 9.42 -18.40 -2.91
CA SER A 120 8.57 -19.52 -2.50
C SER A 120 7.27 -19.59 -3.32
N CYS A 121 6.67 -18.43 -3.64
CA CYS A 121 5.51 -18.36 -4.56
C CYS A 121 5.85 -18.91 -5.96
N SER A 122 7.09 -18.80 -6.43
CA SER A 122 7.54 -19.41 -7.70
C SER A 122 7.57 -20.95 -7.62
N GLU A 123 7.94 -21.51 -6.47
CA GLU A 123 7.86 -22.96 -6.22
C GLU A 123 6.43 -23.46 -6.24
N GLU A 124 5.52 -22.74 -5.61
CA GLU A 124 4.09 -23.06 -5.62
C GLU A 124 3.52 -23.04 -7.03
N TRP A 125 3.93 -22.08 -7.87
CA TRP A 125 3.51 -22.06 -9.26
C TRP A 125 4.02 -23.27 -10.06
N ARG A 126 5.26 -23.73 -9.78
CA ARG A 126 5.78 -24.97 -10.37
C ARG A 126 4.96 -26.19 -9.92
N LYS A 127 4.59 -26.27 -8.63
CA LYS A 127 3.72 -27.33 -8.10
C LYS A 127 2.35 -27.28 -8.75
N PHE A 128 1.72 -26.11 -8.80
CA PHE A 128 0.44 -25.88 -9.46
C PHE A 128 0.47 -26.35 -10.91
N ARG A 129 1.48 -25.97 -11.71
CA ARG A 129 1.62 -26.48 -13.09
C ARG A 129 1.74 -28.00 -13.17
N SER A 130 2.44 -28.62 -12.21
CA SER A 130 2.55 -30.08 -12.16
C SER A 130 1.21 -30.76 -11.84
N GLU A 131 0.38 -30.11 -11.00
CA GLU A 131 -0.97 -30.55 -10.66
C GLU A 131 -1.93 -30.36 -11.81
N VAL A 132 -1.84 -29.25 -12.56
CA VAL A 132 -2.59 -29.04 -13.80
C VAL A 132 -2.38 -30.21 -14.76
N LYS A 133 -1.12 -30.60 -15.03
CA LYS A 133 -0.81 -31.73 -15.92
C LYS A 133 -1.47 -33.03 -15.49
N ARG A 134 -1.64 -33.19 -14.18
CA ARG A 134 -2.23 -34.36 -13.54
C ARG A 134 -3.74 -34.20 -13.32
N PHE A 135 -4.34 -33.04 -13.57
CA PHE A 135 -5.74 -32.79 -13.25
C PHE A 135 -6.67 -33.85 -13.88
N SER A 136 -7.60 -34.36 -13.09
CA SER A 136 -8.64 -35.30 -13.51
C SER A 136 -9.87 -35.07 -12.64
N VAL A 137 -11.07 -35.07 -13.26
CA VAL A 137 -12.35 -34.86 -12.56
C VAL A 137 -12.51 -35.82 -11.38
N ARG A 138 -12.09 -37.08 -11.54
CA ARG A 138 -12.20 -38.13 -10.52
C ARG A 138 -11.41 -37.87 -9.24
N ARG A 139 -10.36 -37.04 -9.31
CA ARG A 139 -9.53 -36.69 -8.14
C ARG A 139 -9.95 -35.39 -7.49
N ALA A 140 -10.82 -34.63 -8.14
CA ALA A 140 -11.32 -33.39 -7.58
C ALA A 140 -12.30 -33.69 -6.44
N LYS A 141 -12.14 -32.94 -5.37
CA LYS A 141 -12.98 -32.91 -4.17
C LYS A 141 -14.16 -31.97 -4.41
N CYS A 142 -15.27 -32.30 -3.76
CA CYS A 142 -16.43 -31.43 -3.61
C CYS A 142 -16.88 -31.46 -2.15
N SER A 143 -17.56 -30.40 -1.69
CA SER A 143 -18.03 -30.32 -0.30
C SER A 143 -19.12 -31.35 0.01
N SER A 144 -19.91 -31.74 -0.99
CA SER A 144 -20.91 -32.80 -0.89
C SER A 144 -20.82 -33.73 -2.11
N SER A 145 -21.24 -34.99 -1.94
CA SER A 145 -21.33 -35.94 -3.06
C SER A 145 -22.42 -35.56 -4.05
N GLU A 146 -23.52 -34.96 -3.59
CA GLU A 146 -24.63 -34.49 -4.45
C GLU A 146 -24.18 -33.35 -5.39
N ASP A 147 -23.40 -32.39 -4.87
CA ASP A 147 -22.80 -31.34 -5.70
C ASP A 147 -21.83 -31.96 -6.73
N TYR A 148 -21.09 -33.00 -6.34
CA TYR A 148 -20.15 -33.70 -7.23
C TYR A 148 -20.89 -34.35 -8.40
N ASP A 149 -21.97 -35.07 -8.13
CA ASP A 149 -22.78 -35.72 -9.16
C ASP A 149 -23.45 -34.70 -10.08
N THR A 150 -23.96 -33.60 -9.52
CA THR A 150 -24.54 -32.49 -10.29
C THR A 150 -23.50 -31.85 -11.21
N LEU A 151 -22.31 -31.51 -10.69
CA LEU A 151 -21.24 -30.93 -11.50
C LEU A 151 -20.74 -31.90 -12.56
N LYS A 152 -20.65 -33.20 -12.24
CA LYS A 152 -20.25 -34.25 -13.19
C LYS A 152 -21.27 -34.40 -14.34
N GLN A 153 -22.57 -34.33 -14.04
CA GLN A 153 -23.60 -34.31 -15.07
C GLN A 153 -23.45 -33.07 -15.96
N LEU A 154 -23.33 -31.87 -15.36
CA LEU A 154 -23.12 -30.63 -16.11
C LEU A 154 -21.85 -30.65 -16.97
N ILE A 155 -20.77 -31.26 -16.48
CA ILE A 155 -19.53 -31.45 -17.23
C ILE A 155 -19.77 -32.38 -18.43
N THR A 156 -20.44 -33.51 -18.22
CA THR A 156 -20.77 -34.46 -19.28
C THR A 156 -21.67 -33.82 -20.33
N ASP A 157 -22.69 -33.09 -19.92
CA ASP A 157 -23.63 -32.41 -20.82
C ASP A 157 -22.93 -31.33 -21.66
N MET A 158 -22.00 -30.59 -21.05
CA MET A 158 -21.33 -29.47 -21.73
C MET A 158 -20.12 -29.88 -22.57
N TYR A 159 -19.34 -30.87 -22.13
CA TYR A 159 -18.05 -31.24 -22.73
C TYR A 159 -18.06 -32.65 -23.32
N GLY A 160 -19.17 -33.38 -23.22
CA GLY A 160 -19.34 -34.74 -23.72
C GLY A 160 -18.76 -35.82 -22.79
N SER A 161 -17.64 -35.55 -22.11
CA SER A 161 -17.05 -36.47 -21.14
C SER A 161 -16.17 -35.77 -20.10
N GLU A 162 -15.94 -36.45 -18.97
CA GLU A 162 -14.99 -35.99 -17.93
C GLU A 162 -13.57 -35.82 -18.48
N GLU A 163 -13.12 -36.68 -19.40
CA GLU A 163 -11.78 -36.60 -19.96
C GLU A 163 -11.65 -35.44 -20.95
N SER A 164 -12.67 -35.22 -21.79
CA SER A 164 -12.72 -34.05 -22.68
C SER A 164 -12.64 -32.75 -21.87
N PHE A 165 -13.37 -32.67 -20.76
CA PHE A 165 -13.26 -31.55 -19.83
C PHE A 165 -11.85 -31.42 -19.22
N ALA A 166 -11.26 -32.52 -18.74
CA ALA A 166 -9.91 -32.50 -18.20
C ALA A 166 -8.87 -32.07 -19.26
N THR A 167 -9.02 -32.47 -20.52
CA THR A 167 -8.18 -32.01 -21.63
C THR A 167 -8.31 -30.50 -21.84
N VAL A 168 -9.53 -29.96 -21.81
CA VAL A 168 -9.77 -28.50 -21.90
C VAL A 168 -9.13 -27.76 -20.73
N VAL A 169 -9.30 -28.24 -19.50
CA VAL A 169 -8.67 -27.62 -18.32
C VAL A 169 -7.14 -27.64 -18.46
N ARG A 170 -6.56 -28.78 -18.84
CA ARG A 170 -5.11 -28.90 -19.06
C ARG A 170 -4.64 -27.93 -20.15
N SER A 171 -5.34 -27.81 -21.27
CA SER A 171 -4.94 -26.93 -22.38
C SER A 171 -5.05 -25.45 -22.02
N ILE A 172 -6.07 -25.05 -21.25
CA ILE A 172 -6.22 -23.66 -20.75
C ILE A 172 -4.97 -23.21 -19.98
N TRP A 173 -4.52 -24.07 -19.07
CA TRP A 173 -3.46 -23.76 -18.11
C TRP A 173 -2.06 -24.02 -18.64
N LEU A 174 -1.90 -25.01 -19.53
CA LEU A 174 -0.61 -25.35 -20.16
C LEU A 174 -0.40 -24.62 -21.49
N GLY A 175 -1.45 -24.01 -22.05
CA GLY A 175 -1.44 -23.33 -23.33
C GLY A 175 -0.52 -22.10 -23.36
N GLU A 176 0.37 -22.14 -24.34
CA GLU A 176 1.43 -21.24 -24.82
C GLU A 176 1.66 -19.91 -24.08
N GLY A 177 2.90 -19.75 -23.65
CA GLY A 177 3.45 -18.53 -23.07
C GLY A 177 4.23 -18.82 -21.79
N GLU A 178 5.44 -19.37 -21.93
CA GLU A 178 6.46 -19.32 -20.86
C GLU A 178 6.69 -17.89 -20.33
N ASP A 179 6.33 -16.88 -21.14
CA ASP A 179 6.67 -15.47 -20.91
C ASP A 179 5.76 -14.74 -19.90
N ASN A 180 4.56 -15.24 -19.58
CA ASN A 180 3.69 -14.57 -18.60
C ASN A 180 4.13 -14.77 -17.14
N ASN A 181 5.16 -15.58 -16.88
CA ASN A 181 5.88 -15.59 -15.60
C ASN A 181 6.59 -14.27 -15.29
N HIS A 182 6.67 -13.34 -16.26
CA HIS A 182 7.23 -12.02 -15.99
C HIS A 182 6.39 -11.19 -15.01
N SER A 183 5.07 -11.30 -14.97
CA SER A 183 4.22 -10.39 -14.18
C SER A 183 4.44 -10.51 -12.66
N THR A 184 4.65 -11.71 -12.14
CA THR A 184 4.94 -11.93 -10.70
C THR A 184 6.35 -11.45 -10.33
N CYS A 185 7.35 -11.66 -11.20
CA CYS A 185 8.70 -11.12 -11.01
C CYS A 185 8.74 -9.59 -11.21
N LEU A 186 7.86 -9.05 -12.06
CA LEU A 186 7.71 -7.60 -12.25
C LEU A 186 7.17 -6.95 -10.98
N LEU A 187 6.25 -7.63 -10.27
CA LEU A 187 5.73 -7.11 -9.01
C LEU A 187 6.82 -7.05 -7.94
N SER A 188 7.73 -8.02 -7.82
CA SER A 188 8.85 -7.90 -6.88
C SER A 188 9.80 -6.75 -7.25
N ARG A 189 10.15 -6.61 -8.53
CA ARG A 189 11.02 -5.49 -8.99
C ARG A 189 10.37 -4.12 -8.79
N THR A 190 9.07 -4.01 -9.05
CA THR A 190 8.31 -2.76 -8.86
C THR A 190 8.12 -2.48 -7.38
N SER A 191 7.86 -3.52 -6.56
CA SER A 191 7.79 -3.40 -5.11
C SER A 191 9.12 -2.95 -4.55
N LEU A 192 10.25 -3.49 -5.00
CA LEU A 192 11.59 -3.06 -4.58
C LEU A 192 11.84 -1.58 -4.91
N ARG A 193 11.40 -1.13 -6.09
CA ARG A 193 11.45 0.30 -6.43
C ARG A 193 10.56 1.15 -5.52
N VAL A 194 9.33 0.72 -5.24
CA VAL A 194 8.41 1.42 -4.34
C VAL A 194 8.93 1.44 -2.91
N ILE A 195 9.56 0.35 -2.46
CA ILE A 195 10.22 0.24 -1.16
C ILE A 195 11.41 1.18 -1.10
N CYS A 196 12.36 1.09 -2.03
CA CYS A 196 13.62 1.82 -1.94
C CYS A 196 13.50 3.30 -2.33
N ALA A 197 12.57 3.66 -3.23
CA ALA A 197 12.42 5.03 -3.73
C ALA A 197 12.31 6.11 -2.64
N PRO A 198 11.51 5.98 -1.56
CA PRO A 198 11.44 7.00 -0.52
C PRO A 198 12.72 7.11 0.33
N TYR A 199 13.53 6.04 0.43
CA TYR A 199 14.78 6.07 1.19
C TYR A 199 15.95 6.67 0.39
N ILE A 200 15.90 6.62 -0.95
CA ILE A 200 16.97 7.17 -1.81
C ILE A 200 17.19 8.68 -1.55
N PRO A 201 16.16 9.55 -1.56
CA PRO A 201 16.35 10.97 -1.27
C PRO A 201 16.83 11.25 0.15
N LEU A 202 16.35 10.50 1.15
CA LEU A 202 16.82 10.61 2.54
C LEU A 202 18.31 10.25 2.65
N LEU A 203 18.74 9.20 1.95
CA LEU A 203 20.13 8.80 1.88
C LEU A 203 20.98 9.88 1.18
N ILE A 204 20.50 10.44 0.06
CA ILE A 204 21.19 11.51 -0.68
C ILE A 204 21.35 12.77 0.20
N ALA A 205 20.28 13.21 0.88
CA ALA A 205 20.33 14.38 1.76
C ALA A 205 21.33 14.18 2.91
N ARG A 206 21.38 12.98 3.50
CA ARG A 206 22.35 12.64 4.54
C ARG A 206 23.79 12.55 4.03
N ILE A 207 24.02 11.93 2.88
CA ILE A 207 25.36 11.90 2.25
C ILE A 207 25.83 13.33 1.96
N SER A 208 24.95 14.19 1.43
CA SER A 208 25.24 15.60 1.19
C SER A 208 25.67 16.31 2.48
N TRP A 209 24.94 16.10 3.57
CA TRP A 209 25.27 16.69 4.88
C TRP A 209 26.64 16.21 5.42
N VAL A 210 26.95 14.91 5.29
CA VAL A 210 28.25 14.36 5.70
C VAL A 210 29.39 14.93 4.85
N ILE A 211 29.18 15.08 3.53
CA ILE A 211 30.16 15.71 2.63
C ILE A 211 30.43 17.15 3.05
N THR A 212 29.39 17.93 3.39
CA THR A 212 29.56 19.30 3.89
C THR A 212 30.35 19.38 5.20
N LEU A 213 30.25 18.36 6.07
CA LEU A 213 31.04 18.29 7.30
C LEU A 213 32.49 17.87 7.07
N LEU A 214 32.74 16.92 6.16
CA LEU A 214 34.09 16.43 5.85
C LEU A 214 34.89 17.43 4.99
N PHE A 215 34.18 18.15 4.14
CA PHE A 215 34.74 19.17 3.25
C PHE A 215 34.00 20.47 3.50
N PRO A 216 34.23 21.12 4.65
CA PRO A 216 33.74 22.47 4.84
C PRO A 216 34.28 23.29 3.65
N PRO A 217 33.44 24.07 2.96
CA PRO A 217 33.89 24.87 1.83
C PRO A 217 35.10 25.68 2.29
N GLN A 218 36.26 25.40 1.70
CA GLN A 218 37.43 26.24 1.88
C GLN A 218 37.04 27.58 1.29
N LEU A 219 36.67 28.50 2.18
CA LEU A 219 36.50 29.90 1.83
C LEU A 219 37.89 30.34 1.39
N ASP A 220 38.11 30.40 0.08
CA ASP A 220 39.33 30.96 -0.49
C ASP A 220 39.56 32.32 0.15
N GLY A 221 40.70 32.45 0.84
CA GLY A 221 41.06 33.62 1.66
C GLY A 221 41.13 34.94 0.89
N ASN A 222 40.87 34.94 -0.41
CA ASN A 222 40.81 36.13 -1.27
C ASN A 222 39.38 36.71 -1.41
N ALA A 223 38.35 36.05 -0.86
CA ALA A 223 37.01 36.63 -0.73
C ALA A 223 36.79 37.37 0.61
N VAL A 224 37.87 37.68 1.34
CA VAL A 224 37.82 38.30 2.69
C VAL A 224 37.77 39.84 2.65
N SER A 225 37.90 40.48 1.48
CA SER A 225 38.06 41.94 1.38
C SER A 225 36.83 42.74 0.89
N LEU A 226 35.68 42.10 0.63
CA LEU A 226 34.43 42.84 0.29
C LEU A 226 33.19 42.42 1.11
N LEU A 227 33.36 41.57 2.12
CA LEU A 227 32.37 41.41 3.18
C LEU A 227 32.81 42.27 4.37
N PRO A 228 31.92 43.13 4.92
CA PRO A 228 32.30 44.06 5.98
C PRO A 228 32.86 43.27 7.17
N ILE A 229 34.07 43.66 7.58
CA ILE A 229 34.79 43.15 8.74
C ILE A 229 33.82 43.16 9.93
N TYR A 230 33.36 41.96 10.30
CA TYR A 230 32.69 41.75 11.57
C TYR A 230 33.76 41.70 12.65
N ASP A 231 33.86 42.82 13.36
CA ASP A 231 34.59 42.93 14.61
C ASP A 231 34.07 41.87 15.60
N VAL A 232 34.99 41.07 16.17
CA VAL A 232 34.73 39.88 17.00
C VAL A 232 34.33 40.30 18.43
N GLY A 233 33.58 41.39 18.55
CA GLY A 233 33.12 41.97 19.81
C GLY A 233 31.61 41.97 20.03
N VAL A 234 30.79 41.59 19.03
CA VAL A 234 29.33 41.61 19.16
C VAL A 234 28.72 40.32 18.63
N MET A 235 28.18 39.52 19.56
CA MET A 235 27.30 38.38 19.28
C MET A 235 26.19 38.80 18.30
N ARG A 236 26.26 38.31 17.06
CA ARG A 236 25.24 38.57 16.02
C ARG A 236 24.09 37.58 16.22
N GLU A 237 22.93 38.09 16.61
CA GLU A 237 21.69 37.33 16.90
C GLU A 237 20.97 36.78 15.65
N ASP A 238 21.52 36.93 14.44
CA ASP A 238 20.79 36.71 13.18
C ASP A 238 21.17 35.43 12.42
N LEU A 239 21.75 34.41 13.08
CA LEU A 239 21.79 33.09 12.44
C LEU A 239 20.36 32.55 12.37
N PRO A 240 19.90 32.06 11.19
CA PRO A 240 18.59 31.46 11.09
C PRO A 240 18.53 30.36 12.14
N SER A 241 17.48 30.42 12.96
CA SER A 241 17.38 29.48 14.06
C SER A 241 17.42 28.05 13.48
N PRO A 242 17.93 27.05 14.22
CA PRO A 242 17.89 25.66 13.77
C PRO A 242 16.50 25.22 13.26
N LEU A 243 15.43 25.86 13.79
CA LEU A 243 14.05 25.70 13.35
C LEU A 243 13.78 26.28 11.95
N GLU A 244 14.34 27.44 11.60
CA GLU A 244 14.17 28.05 10.27
C GLU A 244 14.91 27.25 9.20
N VAL A 245 16.11 26.75 9.51
CA VAL A 245 16.86 25.86 8.63
C VAL A 245 16.09 24.54 8.41
N PHE A 246 15.51 23.98 9.48
CA PHE A 246 14.66 22.79 9.40
C PHE A 246 13.38 23.02 8.60
N MET A 247 12.69 24.16 8.80
CA MET A 247 11.47 24.49 8.07
C MET A 247 11.73 24.76 6.59
N TRP A 248 12.93 25.28 6.27
CA TRP A 248 13.39 25.43 4.89
C TRP A 248 13.62 24.06 4.24
N GLU A 249 14.40 23.16 4.86
CA GLU A 249 14.60 21.76 4.44
C GLU A 249 13.28 20.99 4.27
N LEU A 250 12.34 21.17 5.21
CA LEU A 250 11.02 20.54 5.14
C LEU A 250 10.24 21.00 3.90
N ARG A 251 10.30 22.30 3.57
CA ARG A 251 9.60 22.88 2.40
C ARG A 251 10.27 22.57 1.07
N THR A 252 11.60 22.62 1.00
CA THR A 252 12.34 22.54 -0.27
C THR A 252 12.72 21.11 -0.63
N SER A 253 13.00 20.27 0.37
CA SER A 253 13.43 18.89 0.16
C SER A 253 12.28 17.91 0.44
N ILE A 254 11.74 17.92 1.67
CA ILE A 254 10.88 16.83 2.14
C ILE A 254 9.48 16.86 1.50
N ILE A 255 8.83 18.03 1.41
CA ILE A 255 7.49 18.15 0.82
C ILE A 255 7.47 17.75 -0.68
N PRO A 256 8.41 18.19 -1.54
CA PRO A 256 8.47 17.74 -2.93
C PRO A 256 8.78 16.25 -3.08
N ILE A 257 9.64 15.68 -2.24
CA ILE A 257 9.94 14.23 -2.22
C ILE A 257 8.68 13.45 -1.84
N LEU A 258 7.97 13.87 -0.78
CA LEU A 258 6.69 13.30 -0.40
C LEU A 258 5.71 13.39 -1.58
N MET A 259 5.56 14.55 -2.21
CA MET A 259 4.71 14.72 -3.40
C MET A 259 5.11 13.79 -4.56
N LEU A 260 6.41 13.54 -4.79
CA LEU A 260 6.89 12.63 -5.84
C LEU A 260 6.62 11.16 -5.51
N CYS A 261 6.90 10.76 -4.26
CA CYS A 261 6.58 9.43 -3.72
C CYS A 261 5.06 9.16 -3.73
N PHE A 262 4.23 10.19 -3.63
CA PHE A 262 2.78 10.09 -3.76
C PHE A 262 2.29 10.11 -5.22
N ARG A 263 2.98 10.83 -6.13
CA ARG A 263 2.61 10.94 -7.55
C ARG A 263 2.98 9.70 -8.38
N ALA A 264 4.04 8.99 -8.02
CA ALA A 264 4.49 7.81 -8.76
C ALA A 264 3.50 6.60 -8.68
N PRO A 265 2.95 6.23 -7.50
CA PRO A 265 1.88 5.23 -7.41
C PRO A 265 0.61 5.65 -8.16
N LEU A 266 0.27 6.95 -8.12
CA LEU A 266 -0.85 7.55 -8.84
C LEU A 266 -0.68 7.50 -10.36
N MET A 267 0.54 7.75 -10.87
CA MET A 267 0.85 7.63 -12.30
C MET A 267 0.96 6.18 -12.78
N LEU A 268 1.38 5.24 -11.92
CA LEU A 268 1.35 3.80 -12.22
C LEU A 268 -0.09 3.28 -12.31
N LEU A 269 -0.98 3.73 -11.42
CA LEU A 269 -2.42 3.45 -11.49
C LEU A 269 -3.09 4.13 -12.70
N ALA A 270 -2.64 5.34 -13.07
CA ALA A 270 -3.13 6.05 -14.25
C ALA A 270 -2.59 5.49 -15.58
N GLY A 271 -1.37 4.95 -15.63
CA GLY A 271 -0.84 4.23 -16.79
C GLY A 271 -1.63 2.94 -17.06
N HIS A 272 -2.19 2.33 -16.01
CA HIS A 272 -3.14 1.22 -16.09
C HIS A 272 -4.52 1.64 -16.65
N LYS A 273 -4.85 2.94 -16.72
CA LYS A 273 -6.11 3.46 -17.33
C LYS A 273 -6.18 3.26 -18.84
N LEU A 274 -5.04 3.06 -19.52
CA LEU A 274 -5.06 2.83 -20.97
C LEU A 274 -5.56 1.42 -21.36
N ALA A 275 -5.86 0.54 -20.39
CA ALA A 275 -6.18 -0.86 -20.67
C ALA A 275 -7.45 -1.43 -20.00
N THR A 276 -8.30 -0.65 -19.28
CA THR A 276 -9.44 -1.26 -18.55
C THR A 276 -10.76 -0.47 -18.59
N SER A 277 -11.86 -1.22 -18.57
CA SER A 277 -13.26 -0.79 -18.71
C SER A 277 -13.84 -0.07 -17.49
N SER A 278 -14.96 0.64 -17.71
CA SER A 278 -15.62 1.64 -16.83
C SER A 278 -15.99 1.24 -15.40
N ILE A 279 -15.91 -0.05 -15.03
CA ILE A 279 -16.19 -0.53 -13.67
C ILE A 279 -14.94 -0.48 -12.79
N SER A 280 -13.74 -0.66 -13.36
CA SER A 280 -12.47 -0.46 -12.62
C SER A 280 -12.34 0.98 -12.14
N GLU A 281 -12.93 1.94 -12.89
CA GLU A 281 -12.89 3.36 -12.57
C GLU A 281 -13.61 3.69 -11.27
N ARG A 282 -14.75 3.04 -10.94
CA ARG A 282 -15.49 3.33 -9.70
C ARG A 282 -14.83 2.72 -8.47
N VAL A 283 -14.32 1.49 -8.58
CA VAL A 283 -13.59 0.83 -7.48
C VAL A 283 -12.25 1.54 -7.24
N ALA A 284 -11.55 1.93 -8.30
CA ALA A 284 -10.36 2.76 -8.20
C ALA A 284 -10.69 4.14 -7.60
N LYS A 285 -11.77 4.81 -8.01
CA LYS A 285 -12.22 6.08 -7.39
C LYS A 285 -12.56 5.92 -5.90
N TRP A 286 -13.15 4.80 -5.50
CA TRP A 286 -13.52 4.54 -4.11
C TRP A 286 -12.28 4.29 -3.23
N HIS A 287 -11.35 3.43 -3.68
CA HIS A 287 -10.06 3.26 -3.00
C HIS A 287 -9.25 4.55 -2.99
N LEU A 288 -9.26 5.31 -4.10
CA LEU A 288 -8.61 6.61 -4.17
C LEU A 288 -9.24 7.64 -3.22
N GLY A 289 -10.55 7.57 -2.98
CA GLY A 289 -11.25 8.39 -2.00
C GLY A 289 -10.85 8.08 -0.55
N ILE A 290 -10.77 6.79 -0.20
CA ILE A 290 -10.30 6.35 1.13
C ILE A 290 -8.85 6.75 1.36
N ILE A 291 -8.00 6.52 0.35
CA ILE A 291 -6.60 6.91 0.35
C ILE A 291 -6.47 8.43 0.53
N HIS A 292 -7.20 9.25 -0.24
CA HIS A 292 -7.21 10.70 -0.06
C HIS A 292 -7.71 11.12 1.33
N ALA A 293 -8.73 10.47 1.88
CA ALA A 293 -9.25 10.82 3.21
C ALA A 293 -8.24 10.55 4.33
N ILE A 294 -7.56 9.40 4.29
CA ILE A 294 -6.50 9.04 5.24
C ILE A 294 -5.33 10.03 5.14
N PHE A 295 -4.91 10.35 3.91
CA PHE A 295 -3.78 11.25 3.69
C PHE A 295 -4.10 12.73 3.96
N PHE A 296 -5.33 13.18 3.68
CA PHE A 296 -5.80 14.51 4.06
C PHE A 296 -5.91 14.65 5.58
N GLY A 297 -6.35 13.58 6.27
CA GLY A 297 -6.30 13.50 7.73
C GLY A 297 -4.87 13.64 8.28
N ALA A 298 -3.91 12.88 7.73
CA ALA A 298 -2.50 13.00 8.09
C ALA A 298 -1.94 14.40 7.80
N TYR A 299 -2.26 15.01 6.66
CA TYR A 299 -1.86 16.38 6.33
C TYR A 299 -2.43 17.42 7.31
N ILE A 300 -3.71 17.32 7.68
CA ILE A 300 -4.31 18.21 8.68
C ILE A 300 -3.64 18.04 10.04
N ILE A 301 -3.36 16.80 10.45
CA ILE A 301 -2.65 16.52 11.71
C ILE A 301 -1.25 17.13 11.66
N LEU A 302 -0.48 16.91 10.59
CA LEU A 302 0.86 17.47 10.42
C LEU A 302 0.83 19.00 10.44
N THR A 303 -0.11 19.61 9.72
CA THR A 303 -0.27 21.06 9.66
C THR A 303 -0.66 21.63 11.02
N ARG A 304 -1.54 20.95 11.78
CA ARG A 304 -1.91 21.36 13.13
C ARG A 304 -0.79 21.16 14.15
N VAL A 305 0.04 20.12 14.01
CA VAL A 305 1.21 19.93 14.86
C VAL A 305 2.25 21.01 14.56
N VAL A 306 2.52 21.29 13.28
CA VAL A 306 3.49 22.32 12.86
C VAL A 306 3.00 23.74 13.22
N CYS A 307 1.75 24.09 12.91
CA CYS A 307 1.18 25.40 13.25
C CYS A 307 0.89 25.55 14.75
N GLY A 308 0.48 24.47 15.43
CA GLY A 308 0.31 24.44 16.88
C GLY A 308 1.63 24.66 17.61
N TRP A 309 2.73 24.07 17.11
CA TRP A 309 4.07 24.35 17.61
C TRP A 309 4.51 25.80 17.37
N GLN A 310 4.23 26.38 16.19
CA GLN A 310 4.53 27.79 15.91
C GLN A 310 3.79 28.74 16.87
N ASN A 311 2.53 28.46 17.19
CA ASN A 311 1.75 29.28 18.13
C ASN A 311 2.16 29.11 19.59
N PHE A 312 2.79 27.98 19.95
CA PHE A 312 3.21 27.71 21.34
C PHE A 312 4.63 28.17 21.63
N TYR A 313 5.57 28.00 20.68
CA TYR A 313 7.00 28.28 20.91
C TYR A 313 7.38 29.74 20.72
N PHE A 314 6.70 30.47 19.82
CA PHE A 314 7.04 31.87 19.51
C PHE A 314 6.74 32.85 20.66
N PRO A 315 5.62 32.72 21.43
CA PRO A 315 5.37 33.54 22.61
C PRO A 315 6.26 33.15 23.81
N LEU A 316 6.62 31.86 23.95
CA LEU A 316 7.41 31.36 25.08
C LEU A 316 8.81 32.01 25.15
N ARG A 317 9.44 32.26 23.99
CA ARG A 317 10.82 32.78 23.92
C ARG A 317 10.95 34.27 24.23
N ARG A 318 9.90 35.09 24.04
CA ARG A 318 9.96 36.54 24.31
C ARG A 318 9.55 36.94 25.73
N GLY A 319 8.81 36.10 26.47
CA GLY A 319 8.27 36.48 27.79
C GLY A 319 8.94 35.81 29.00
N LEU A 320 9.42 34.57 28.88
CA LEU A 320 9.72 33.73 30.05
C LEU A 320 11.13 33.85 30.63
N MET A 321 12.09 34.43 29.91
CA MET A 321 13.47 34.49 30.43
C MET A 321 13.68 35.51 31.56
N ASN A 322 12.68 36.36 31.87
CA ASN A 322 12.75 37.35 32.96
C ASN A 322 11.54 37.32 33.92
N MET A 323 10.65 36.33 33.83
CA MET A 323 9.46 36.29 34.67
C MET A 323 9.75 35.57 36.02
N PRO A 324 9.38 36.15 37.18
CA PRO A 324 9.45 35.44 38.45
C PRO A 324 8.62 34.15 38.40
N MET A 325 9.15 33.07 38.98
CA MET A 325 8.55 31.72 38.94
C MET A 325 7.05 31.70 39.33
N GLY A 326 6.62 32.55 40.26
CA GLY A 326 5.22 32.66 40.67
C GLY A 326 4.29 33.21 39.57
N GLU A 327 4.76 34.15 38.76
CA GLU A 327 4.00 34.72 37.64
C GLU A 327 3.93 33.77 36.45
N ALA A 328 5.00 33.02 36.20
CA ALA A 328 5.02 31.98 35.18
C ALA A 328 3.97 30.88 35.47
N ILE A 329 3.83 30.50 36.74
CA ILE A 329 2.81 29.53 37.17
C ILE A 329 1.40 30.12 36.99
N HIS A 330 1.16 31.35 37.43
CA HIS A 330 -0.15 31.99 37.30
C HIS A 330 -0.56 32.22 35.83
N TRP A 331 0.40 32.54 34.96
CA TRP A 331 0.20 32.65 33.51
C TRP A 331 -0.13 31.29 32.89
N ALA A 332 0.60 30.22 33.26
CA ALA A 332 0.33 28.87 32.77
C ALA A 332 -1.08 28.38 33.15
N TYR A 333 -1.54 28.66 34.38
CA TYR A 333 -2.92 28.36 34.80
C TYR A 333 -3.96 29.19 34.02
N SER A 334 -3.68 30.45 33.71
CA SER A 334 -4.58 31.32 32.95
C SER A 334 -4.72 30.87 31.49
N VAL A 335 -3.62 30.45 30.86
CA VAL A 335 -3.62 29.91 29.49
C VAL A 335 -4.32 28.55 29.42
N ALA A 336 -4.11 27.68 30.43
CA ALA A 336 -4.84 26.42 30.53
C ALA A 336 -6.36 26.65 30.68
N ALA A 337 -6.78 27.63 31.49
CA ALA A 337 -8.18 27.98 31.67
C ALA A 337 -8.84 28.49 30.37
N VAL A 338 -8.16 29.33 29.59
CA VAL A 338 -8.64 29.86 28.29
C VAL A 338 -8.74 28.75 27.24
N THR A 339 -7.78 27.82 27.23
CA THR A 339 -7.77 26.70 26.27
C THR A 339 -8.93 25.73 26.56
N VAL A 340 -9.21 25.45 27.84
CA VAL A 340 -10.35 24.63 28.27
C VAL A 340 -11.68 25.31 27.95
N THR A 341 -11.83 26.62 28.18
CA THR A 341 -13.08 27.35 27.84
C THR A 341 -13.34 27.45 26.34
N SER A 342 -12.31 27.62 25.49
CA SER A 342 -12.50 27.61 24.02
C SER A 342 -12.95 26.24 23.49
N SER A 343 -12.50 25.15 24.13
CA SER A 343 -12.89 23.78 23.77
C SER A 343 -14.34 23.44 24.17
N VAL A 344 -14.84 24.06 25.23
CA VAL A 344 -16.23 23.90 25.72
C VAL A 344 -17.19 24.76 24.89
N LEU A 345 -16.79 25.97 24.51
CA LEU A 345 -17.60 26.86 23.68
C LEU A 345 -17.74 26.37 22.22
N SER A 346 -16.70 25.76 21.64
CA SER A 346 -16.80 25.21 20.28
C SER A 346 -17.69 23.96 20.18
N LYS A 347 -17.83 23.20 21.27
CA LYS A 347 -18.79 22.08 21.36
C LYS A 347 -20.23 22.53 21.56
N SER A 348 -20.46 23.73 22.11
CA SER A 348 -21.81 24.26 22.35
C SER A 348 -22.43 24.88 21.10
N TYR A 349 -21.63 25.44 20.19
CA TYR A 349 -22.13 25.98 18.90
C TYR A 349 -22.41 24.93 17.81
N ALA A 350 -21.96 23.68 17.99
CA ALA A 350 -22.18 22.59 17.03
C ALA A 350 -23.44 21.73 17.32
N ARG A 351 -24.24 22.12 18.32
CA ARG A 351 -25.53 21.47 18.64
C ARG A 351 -26.63 22.51 18.78
N ASN A 352 -27.09 23.04 17.66
CA ASN A 352 -28.52 23.27 17.43
C ASN A 352 -28.74 23.34 15.90
N PRO A 353 -29.81 22.70 15.40
CA PRO A 353 -30.03 22.42 13.98
C PRO A 353 -30.30 23.66 13.11
#